data_AF-A0A8T3X818-F1
#
_entry.id   AF-A0A8T3X818-F1
#
_cell.length_a   1.000
_cell.length_b   1.000
_cell.length_c   1.000
_cell.angle_alpha   90.00
_cell.angle_beta   90.00
_cell.angle_gamma   90.00
#
_symmetry.space_group_name_H-M   'P 1'
#
loop_
_entity.id
_entity.type
_entity.pdbx_description
1 polymer ?
#
loop_
_entity_poly.entity_id
_entity_poly.type
_entity_poly.pdbx_seq_one_letter_code
_entity_poly.pdbx_strand_id
1 'polypeptide(L)'
;MKGFIRVLEAIIASIILIASVSYFFLPTTQQTSWDDVVLSTRTKESLIALEKSGKLAGYVKNNDAASLNNDLRKTLPPNIEFSLEVRDIPNDIIYVECFCSETEKDDLESLLAPLRFGYKDREIDVRIQRLDNLNNINPRTDVAFIIGYENLNPYMSALNSFLDGGGTIFMLGHLTENQVSDGFMNSVFDLRWTGSGGGEGIFYSTVTPSKVSYKIAKYYRGLTGKDPASAAFSEFSGGGVNQIEVTDKSVIITSPGNQISYVKINQFIVNNHGRTVWFSGYDYAKDTQGAQETKNLTKAALMWASGEHYKMDNFKKTPAPSFSESSLLSSIGGDQFELSLLFWKVFF
;
A
#
# COMPACT_ATOMS: atom_id res chain seq x y z
N MET A 1 -26.93 -9.06 -78.97
CA MET A 1 -27.06 -9.46 -77.55
C MET A 1 -25.76 -9.98 -76.92
N LYS A 2 -24.91 -10.76 -77.60
CA LYS A 2 -23.65 -11.28 -77.01
C LYS A 2 -22.67 -10.20 -76.51
N GLY A 3 -22.63 -9.03 -77.17
CA GLY A 3 -21.79 -7.91 -76.72
C GLY A 3 -22.23 -7.29 -75.40
N PHE A 4 -23.55 -7.20 -75.15
CA PHE A 4 -24.09 -6.63 -73.91
C PHE A 4 -23.76 -7.51 -72.70
N ILE A 5 -23.83 -8.84 -72.87
CA ILE A 5 -23.48 -9.81 -71.83
C ILE A 5 -22.01 -9.67 -71.42
N ARG A 6 -21.09 -9.52 -72.39
CA ARG A 6 -19.66 -9.33 -72.09
C ARG A 6 -19.36 -8.04 -71.35
N VAL A 7 -20.08 -6.96 -71.66
CA VAL A 7 -19.92 -5.68 -70.94
C VAL A 7 -20.43 -5.81 -69.50
N LEU A 8 -21.57 -6.47 -69.30
CA LEU A 8 -22.13 -6.72 -67.97
C LEU A 8 -21.20 -7.59 -67.11
N GLU A 9 -20.63 -8.64 -67.70
CA GLU A 9 -19.69 -9.55 -67.04
C GLU A 9 -18.40 -8.82 -66.61
N ALA A 10 -17.86 -7.94 -67.45
CA ALA A 10 -16.70 -7.12 -67.11
C ALA A 10 -16.97 -6.14 -65.96
N ILE A 11 -18.18 -5.56 -65.89
CA ILE A 11 -18.59 -4.69 -64.79
C ILE A 11 -18.70 -5.49 -63.49
N ILE A 12 -19.37 -6.64 -63.52
CA ILE A 12 -19.52 -7.52 -62.34
C ILE A 12 -18.15 -7.99 -61.85
N ALA A 13 -17.27 -8.44 -62.75
CA ALA A 13 -15.92 -8.84 -62.41
C ALA A 13 -15.12 -7.69 -61.77
N SER A 14 -15.25 -6.47 -62.30
CA SER A 14 -14.60 -5.28 -61.73
C SER A 14 -15.12 -4.95 -60.34
N ILE A 15 -16.43 -5.05 -60.09
CA ILE A 15 -17.04 -4.84 -58.77
C ILE A 15 -16.53 -5.89 -57.78
N ILE A 16 -16.49 -7.16 -58.17
CA ILE A 16 -15.96 -8.25 -57.32
C ILE A 16 -14.49 -8.01 -56.98
N LEU A 17 -13.70 -7.57 -57.97
CA LEU A 17 -12.26 -7.31 -57.79
C LEU A 17 -12.04 -6.11 -56.87
N ILE A 18 -12.78 -5.02 -57.05
CA ILE A 18 -12.74 -3.85 -56.15
C ILE A 18 -13.18 -4.26 -54.74
N ALA A 19 -14.28 -5.00 -54.58
CA ALA A 19 -14.76 -5.45 -53.27
C ALA A 19 -13.75 -6.38 -52.57
N SER A 20 -13.08 -7.25 -53.32
CA SER A 20 -12.03 -8.13 -52.80
C SER A 20 -10.81 -7.33 -52.35
N VAL A 21 -10.38 -6.34 -53.15
CA VAL A 21 -9.30 -5.42 -52.78
C VAL A 21 -9.69 -4.63 -51.53
N SER A 22 -10.90 -4.08 -51.42
CA SER A 22 -11.37 -3.40 -50.21
C SER A 22 -11.35 -4.28 -48.96
N TYR A 23 -11.62 -5.57 -49.11
CA TYR A 23 -11.60 -6.54 -48.02
C TYR A 23 -10.17 -6.88 -47.55
N PHE A 24 -9.23 -7.03 -48.48
CA PHE A 24 -7.82 -7.32 -48.14
C PHE A 24 -7.03 -6.07 -47.75
N PHE A 25 -7.41 -4.90 -48.26
CA PHE A 25 -6.85 -3.60 -47.91
C PHE A 25 -7.79 -2.82 -46.99
N LEU A 26 -8.29 -3.48 -45.94
CA LEU A 26 -8.78 -2.73 -44.79
C LEU A 26 -7.64 -1.79 -44.37
N PRO A 27 -7.84 -0.46 -44.40
CA PRO A 27 -6.84 0.45 -43.87
C PRO A 27 -6.72 0.12 -42.39
N THR A 28 -5.72 -0.69 -42.04
CA THR A 28 -5.18 -0.74 -40.69
C THR A 28 -4.49 0.60 -40.51
N THR A 29 -5.27 1.64 -40.26
CA THR A 29 -4.77 2.81 -39.57
C THR A 29 -4.26 2.28 -38.24
N GLN A 30 -2.97 1.93 -38.19
CA GLN A 30 -2.30 1.77 -36.92
C GLN A 30 -2.52 3.10 -36.22
N GLN A 31 -3.30 3.10 -35.13
CA GLN A 31 -3.39 4.27 -34.26
C GLN A 31 -1.95 4.65 -33.95
N THR A 32 -1.54 5.81 -34.44
CA THR A 32 -0.18 6.29 -34.21
C THR A 32 -0.06 6.54 -32.72
N SER A 33 0.86 5.82 -32.06
CA SER A 33 1.18 6.01 -30.64
C SER A 33 1.72 7.42 -30.32
N TRP A 34 1.92 8.26 -31.34
CA TRP A 34 2.32 9.66 -31.21
C TRP A 34 1.43 10.45 -30.28
N ASP A 35 0.11 10.28 -30.34
CA ASP A 35 -0.81 10.98 -29.44
C ASP A 35 -0.55 10.60 -27.97
N ASP A 36 -0.31 9.32 -27.72
CA ASP A 36 -0.08 8.79 -26.37
C ASP A 36 1.29 9.23 -25.85
N VAL A 37 2.30 9.29 -26.72
CA VAL A 37 3.64 9.82 -26.40
C VAL A 37 3.57 11.31 -26.08
N VAL A 38 2.85 12.10 -26.88
CA VAL A 38 2.65 13.54 -26.64
C VAL A 38 1.92 13.76 -25.32
N LEU A 39 0.88 12.97 -25.06
CA LEU A 39 0.12 13.08 -23.82
C LEU A 39 0.96 12.67 -22.60
N SER A 40 1.67 11.54 -22.66
CA SER A 40 2.57 11.10 -21.59
C SER A 40 3.66 12.12 -21.28
N THR A 41 4.26 12.71 -22.32
CA THR A 41 5.27 13.76 -22.18
C THR A 41 4.69 14.99 -21.49
N ARG A 42 3.52 15.49 -21.94
CA ARG A 42 2.84 16.62 -21.30
C ARG A 42 2.48 16.34 -19.85
N THR A 43 1.94 15.17 -19.56
CA THR A 43 1.61 14.75 -18.19
C THR A 43 2.85 14.80 -17.30
N LYS A 44 3.97 14.27 -17.77
CA LYS A 44 5.25 14.29 -17.04
C LYS A 44 5.77 15.72 -16.85
N GLU A 45 5.70 16.56 -17.88
CA GLU A 45 6.07 17.97 -17.80
C GLU A 45 5.19 18.74 -16.80
N SER A 46 3.89 18.47 -16.76
CA SER A 46 2.98 19.05 -15.77
C SER A 46 3.36 18.67 -14.34
N LEU A 47 3.65 17.39 -14.09
CA LEU A 47 4.11 16.93 -12.77
C LEU A 47 5.44 17.60 -12.39
N ILE A 48 6.40 17.67 -13.32
CA ILE A 48 7.69 18.33 -13.09
C ILE A 48 7.52 19.83 -12.82
N ALA A 49 6.63 20.50 -13.54
CA ALA A 49 6.35 21.92 -13.31
C ALA A 49 5.74 22.16 -11.92
N LEU A 50 4.79 21.31 -11.50
CA LEU A 50 4.20 21.36 -10.15
C LEU A 50 5.26 21.11 -9.06
N GLU A 51 6.14 20.14 -9.27
CA GLU A 51 7.25 19.85 -8.36
C GLU A 51 8.23 21.03 -8.26
N LYS A 52 8.68 21.56 -9.40
CA LYS A 52 9.61 22.71 -9.45
C LYS A 52 9.02 23.99 -8.87
N SER A 53 7.70 24.13 -8.90
CA SER A 53 7.00 25.24 -8.25
C SER A 53 6.84 25.08 -6.73
N GLY A 54 7.18 23.91 -6.17
CA GLY A 54 6.99 23.57 -4.76
C GLY A 54 5.55 23.29 -4.36
N LYS A 55 4.60 23.35 -5.31
CA LYS A 55 3.17 23.11 -5.04
C LYS A 55 2.84 21.65 -4.79
N LEU A 56 3.52 20.73 -5.48
CA LEU A 56 3.18 19.30 -5.44
C LEU A 56 3.27 18.72 -4.03
N ALA A 57 4.40 18.94 -3.36
CA ALA A 57 4.61 18.56 -1.96
C ALA A 57 3.55 19.17 -1.04
N GLY A 58 3.15 20.43 -1.29
CA GLY A 58 2.10 21.11 -0.53
C GLY A 58 0.72 20.45 -0.67
N TYR A 59 0.34 20.03 -1.88
CA TYR A 59 -0.94 19.34 -2.10
C TYR A 59 -0.98 17.98 -1.40
N VAL A 60 0.07 17.18 -1.56
CA VAL A 60 0.20 15.87 -0.91
C VAL A 60 0.22 16.02 0.61
N LYS A 61 0.94 17.03 1.12
CA LYS A 61 1.04 17.32 2.55
C LYS A 61 -0.32 17.67 3.18
N ASN A 62 -1.10 18.51 2.50
CA ASN A 62 -2.38 19.02 3.02
C ASN A 62 -3.60 18.18 2.57
N ASN A 63 -3.37 17.04 1.90
CA ASN A 63 -4.40 16.26 1.21
C ASN A 63 -5.34 17.11 0.33
N ASP A 64 -4.79 18.10 -0.38
CA ASP A 64 -5.55 19.04 -1.22
C ASP A 64 -5.70 18.50 -2.65
N ALA A 65 -6.45 17.41 -2.78
CA ALA A 65 -6.78 16.79 -4.05
C ALA A 65 -7.51 17.75 -5.01
N ALA A 66 -8.32 18.67 -4.46
CA ALA A 66 -9.09 19.61 -5.26
C ALA A 66 -8.19 20.61 -6.01
N SER A 67 -7.24 21.23 -5.31
CA SER A 67 -6.30 22.18 -5.94
C SER A 67 -5.35 21.48 -6.90
N LEU A 68 -4.85 20.29 -6.56
CA LEU A 68 -4.02 19.49 -7.47
C LEU A 68 -4.78 19.14 -8.75
N ASN A 69 -6.04 18.70 -8.62
CA ASN A 69 -6.89 18.40 -9.77
C ASN A 69 -7.11 19.65 -10.65
N ASN A 70 -7.41 20.78 -10.03
CA ASN A 70 -7.62 22.05 -10.73
C ASN A 70 -6.39 22.52 -11.50
N ASP A 71 -5.19 22.42 -10.92
CA ASP A 71 -3.96 22.81 -11.60
C ASP A 71 -3.60 21.84 -12.73
N LEU A 72 -3.80 20.53 -12.56
CA LEU A 72 -3.59 19.56 -13.64
C LEU A 72 -4.58 19.75 -14.80
N ARG A 73 -5.86 20.01 -14.52
CA ARG A 73 -6.88 20.29 -15.57
C ARG A 73 -6.57 21.54 -16.41
N LYS A 74 -5.83 22.51 -15.88
CA LYS A 74 -5.38 23.68 -16.67
C LYS A 74 -4.25 23.33 -17.64
N THR A 75 -3.49 22.27 -17.35
CA THR A 75 -2.33 21.86 -18.17
C THR A 75 -2.66 20.74 -19.15
N LEU A 76 -3.58 19.85 -18.78
CA LEU A 76 -3.99 18.71 -19.60
C LEU A 76 -5.11 19.10 -20.57
N PRO A 77 -5.20 18.47 -21.75
CA PRO A 77 -6.30 18.70 -22.67
C PRO A 77 -7.67 18.35 -22.04
N PRO A 78 -8.76 19.04 -22.41
CA PRO A 78 -10.07 18.89 -21.76
C PRO A 78 -10.74 17.52 -21.98
N ASN A 79 -10.30 16.75 -22.99
CA ASN A 79 -10.79 15.40 -23.28
C ASN A 79 -10.04 14.30 -22.50
N ILE A 80 -9.12 14.68 -21.61
CA ILE A 80 -8.35 13.75 -20.79
C ILE A 80 -8.90 13.74 -19.37
N GLU A 81 -9.20 12.54 -18.89
CA GLU A 81 -9.40 12.29 -17.47
C GLU A 81 -8.18 11.62 -16.88
N PHE A 82 -8.04 11.77 -15.57
CA PHE A 82 -6.88 11.25 -14.86
C PHE A 82 -7.21 10.84 -13.43
N SER A 83 -6.41 9.92 -12.91
CA SER A 83 -6.41 9.44 -11.53
C SER A 83 -5.03 9.64 -10.94
N LEU A 84 -4.97 10.19 -9.73
CA LEU A 84 -3.73 10.43 -9.00
C LEU A 84 -3.58 9.43 -7.88
N GLU A 85 -2.40 8.84 -7.79
CA GLU A 85 -2.02 7.93 -6.72
C GLU A 85 -0.69 8.39 -6.14
N VAL A 86 -0.62 8.51 -4.82
CA VAL A 86 0.63 8.77 -4.10
C VAL A 86 1.08 7.47 -3.47
N ARG A 87 2.35 7.09 -3.66
CA ARG A 87 2.97 5.85 -3.15
C ARG A 87 4.17 6.14 -2.26
N ASP A 88 4.51 5.17 -1.40
CA ASP A 88 5.66 5.16 -0.46
C ASP A 88 5.62 6.19 0.69
N ILE A 89 4.41 6.66 1.01
CA ILE A 89 4.10 7.43 2.22
C ILE A 89 2.79 6.95 2.86
N PRO A 90 2.63 7.10 4.18
CA PRO A 90 1.44 6.63 4.89
C PRO A 90 0.20 7.43 4.51
N ASN A 91 -0.97 6.80 4.67
CA ASN A 91 -2.27 7.48 4.54
C ASN A 91 -2.41 8.57 5.60
N ASP A 92 -3.10 9.65 5.27
CA ASP A 92 -3.40 10.74 6.21
C ASP A 92 -4.45 10.33 7.24
N ILE A 93 -5.41 9.49 6.85
CA ILE A 93 -6.37 8.86 7.75
C ILE A 93 -6.18 7.34 7.67
N ILE A 94 -5.99 6.70 8.82
CA ILE A 94 -5.85 5.25 8.93
C ILE A 94 -7.10 4.71 9.63
N TYR A 95 -7.91 3.95 8.91
CA TYR A 95 -9.10 3.28 9.43
C TYR A 95 -8.73 1.91 10.00
N VAL A 96 -8.93 1.75 11.30
CA VAL A 96 -8.64 0.52 12.04
C VAL A 96 -9.94 -0.05 12.59
N GLU A 97 -10.24 -1.30 12.24
CA GLU A 97 -11.33 -2.06 12.85
C GLU A 97 -10.73 -3.12 13.79
N CYS A 98 -10.95 -2.95 15.09
CA CYS A 98 -10.44 -3.83 16.14
C CYS A 98 -11.44 -4.95 16.44
N PHE A 99 -11.07 -6.18 16.07
CA PHE A 99 -11.75 -7.39 16.52
C PHE A 99 -11.32 -7.69 17.96
N CYS A 100 -11.99 -7.03 18.90
CA CYS A 100 -11.64 -7.03 20.31
C CYS A 100 -12.83 -6.60 21.18
N SER A 101 -12.70 -6.76 22.51
CA SER A 101 -13.63 -6.19 23.49
C SER A 101 -13.50 -4.67 23.61
N GLU A 102 -14.48 -3.99 24.23
CA GLU A 102 -14.38 -2.54 24.48
C GLU A 102 -13.15 -2.16 25.30
N THR A 103 -12.81 -2.95 26.32
CA THR A 103 -11.64 -2.70 27.16
C THR A 103 -10.35 -2.80 26.35
N GLU A 104 -10.25 -3.80 25.48
CA GLU A 104 -9.09 -3.96 24.60
C GLU A 104 -9.02 -2.86 23.53
N LYS A 105 -10.16 -2.36 23.06
CA LYS A 105 -10.22 -1.19 22.18
C LYS A 105 -9.69 0.06 22.89
N ASP A 106 -10.13 0.33 24.12
CA ASP A 106 -9.65 1.47 24.91
C ASP A 106 -8.14 1.35 25.19
N ASP A 107 -7.66 0.14 25.47
CA ASP A 107 -6.25 -0.15 25.64
C ASP A 107 -5.45 0.08 24.33
N LEU A 108 -6.01 -0.27 23.17
CA LEU A 108 -5.42 0.02 21.86
C LEU A 108 -5.39 1.52 21.56
N GLU A 109 -6.45 2.25 21.88
CA GLU A 109 -6.49 3.71 21.76
C GLU A 109 -5.42 4.36 22.64
N SER A 110 -5.24 3.86 23.86
CA SER A 110 -4.19 4.30 24.79
C SER A 110 -2.78 3.97 24.28
N LEU A 111 -2.57 2.77 23.72
CA LEU A 111 -1.32 2.35 23.08
C LEU A 111 -0.98 3.27 21.89
N LEU A 112 -1.97 3.66 21.09
CA LEU A 112 -1.78 4.49 19.91
C LEU A 112 -1.89 5.99 20.21
N ALA A 113 -2.09 6.41 21.46
CA ALA A 113 -2.23 7.81 21.84
C ALA A 113 -0.92 8.61 21.60
N PRO A 114 -0.98 9.88 21.14
CA PRO A 114 -2.17 10.50 20.54
C PRO A 114 -2.50 9.86 19.19
N LEU A 115 -3.80 9.70 18.90
CA LEU A 115 -4.31 9.14 17.64
C LEU A 115 -4.13 10.09 16.45
N ARG A 116 -4.02 11.40 16.73
CA ARG A 116 -3.68 12.43 15.75
C ARG A 116 -2.27 12.94 16.03
N PHE A 117 -1.36 12.79 15.08
CA PHE A 117 0.05 13.12 15.28
C PHE A 117 0.72 13.62 14.01
N GLY A 118 1.82 14.37 14.17
CA GLY A 118 2.64 14.83 13.07
C GLY A 118 3.62 13.78 12.59
N TYR A 119 3.72 13.59 11.28
CA TYR A 119 4.75 12.81 10.61
C TYR A 119 5.30 13.59 9.41
N LYS A 120 6.57 14.00 9.46
CA LYS A 120 7.26 14.67 8.34
C LYS A 120 6.44 15.79 7.70
N ASP A 121 6.01 16.74 8.52
CA ASP A 121 5.14 17.87 8.14
C ASP A 121 3.70 17.51 7.74
N ARG A 122 3.30 16.24 7.79
CA ARG A 122 1.92 15.79 7.57
C ARG A 122 1.25 15.48 8.89
N GLU A 123 -0.07 15.58 8.91
CA GLU A 123 -0.87 15.13 10.04
C GLU A 123 -1.47 13.77 9.69
N ILE A 124 -1.35 12.82 10.62
CA ILE A 124 -1.90 11.47 10.51
C ILE A 124 -2.99 11.33 11.57
N ASP A 125 -4.16 10.82 11.19
CA ASP A 125 -5.32 10.59 12.05
C ASP A 125 -5.68 9.10 12.05
N VAL A 126 -5.58 8.44 13.20
CA VAL A 126 -5.93 7.03 13.37
C VAL A 126 -7.35 6.93 13.92
N ARG A 127 -8.24 6.28 13.17
CA ARG A 127 -9.65 6.10 13.53
C ARG A 127 -9.91 4.65 13.86
N ILE A 128 -10.18 4.38 15.14
CA ILE A 128 -10.36 3.04 15.66
C ILE A 128 -11.85 2.80 15.90
N GLN A 129 -12.38 1.71 15.34
CA GLN A 129 -13.74 1.23 15.59
C GLN A 129 -13.68 -0.22 16.04
N ARG A 130 -14.62 -0.62 16.90
CA ARG A 130 -14.75 -2.04 17.26
C ARG A 130 -15.43 -2.79 16.12
N LEU A 131 -14.97 -4.01 15.90
CA LEU A 131 -15.54 -4.97 14.97
C LEU A 131 -16.01 -6.22 15.72
N ASP A 132 -17.31 -6.50 15.66
CA ASP A 132 -17.89 -7.66 16.34
C ASP A 132 -17.70 -8.98 15.59
N ASN A 133 -17.46 -8.92 14.28
CA ASN A 133 -17.38 -10.11 13.42
C ASN A 133 -16.51 -9.84 12.19
N LEU A 134 -15.43 -10.63 12.03
CA LEU A 134 -14.49 -10.52 10.89
C LEU A 134 -15.13 -10.79 9.52
N ASN A 135 -16.35 -11.32 9.45
CA ASN A 135 -17.08 -11.44 8.17
C ASN A 135 -17.61 -10.10 7.63
N ASN A 136 -17.65 -9.05 8.47
CA ASN A 136 -18.29 -7.78 8.16
C ASN A 136 -17.30 -6.61 8.20
N ILE A 137 -16.06 -6.83 7.75
CA ILE A 137 -15.04 -5.77 7.67
C ILE A 137 -15.53 -4.68 6.72
N ASN A 138 -15.51 -3.43 7.17
CA ASN A 138 -15.94 -2.30 6.36
C ASN A 138 -14.98 -2.13 5.16
N PRO A 139 -15.49 -1.90 3.92
CA PRO A 139 -14.63 -1.66 2.76
C PRO A 139 -13.71 -0.44 2.85
N ARG A 140 -13.91 0.44 3.84
CA ARG A 140 -13.04 1.58 4.12
C ARG A 140 -11.94 1.28 5.14
N THR A 141 -11.96 0.11 5.77
CA THR A 141 -10.95 -0.30 6.74
C THR A 141 -9.63 -0.54 6.04
N ASP A 142 -8.57 0.09 6.54
CA ASP A 142 -7.21 -0.19 6.07
C ASP A 142 -6.60 -1.37 6.84
N VAL A 143 -6.89 -1.44 8.14
CA VAL A 143 -6.31 -2.43 9.06
C VAL A 143 -7.38 -3.12 9.91
N ALA A 144 -7.51 -4.43 9.76
CA ALA A 144 -8.24 -5.29 10.70
C ALA A 144 -7.28 -5.67 11.84
N PHE A 145 -7.52 -5.13 13.04
CA PHE A 145 -6.66 -5.29 14.21
C PHE A 145 -7.20 -6.38 15.13
N ILE A 146 -6.36 -7.31 15.56
CA ILE A 146 -6.72 -8.43 16.45
C ILE A 146 -5.81 -8.37 17.67
N ILE A 147 -6.39 -8.48 18.86
CA ILE A 147 -5.65 -8.56 20.13
C ILE A 147 -5.68 -10.00 20.61
N GLY A 148 -4.51 -10.54 20.96
CA GLY A 148 -4.33 -11.93 21.32
C GLY A 148 -4.40 -12.90 20.13
N TYR A 149 -4.63 -14.17 20.44
CA TYR A 149 -4.84 -15.21 19.44
C TYR A 149 -6.35 -15.43 19.25
N GLU A 150 -6.75 -15.45 17.98
CA GLU A 150 -8.10 -15.85 17.55
C GLU A 150 -7.99 -16.92 16.47
N ASN A 151 -8.90 -17.90 16.45
CA ASN A 151 -8.95 -18.86 15.37
C ASN A 151 -9.56 -18.19 14.12
N LEU A 152 -8.73 -17.88 13.13
CA LEU A 152 -9.14 -17.14 11.94
C LEU A 152 -9.75 -18.03 10.83
N ASN A 153 -9.65 -19.35 10.96
CA ASN A 153 -10.16 -20.30 9.97
C ASN A 153 -11.64 -20.09 9.59
N PRO A 154 -12.57 -19.81 10.55
CA PRO A 154 -13.98 -19.54 10.21
C PRO A 154 -14.19 -18.29 9.35
N TYR A 155 -13.23 -17.36 9.33
CA TYR A 155 -13.31 -16.07 8.65
C TYR A 155 -12.48 -16.01 7.37
N MET A 156 -11.85 -17.12 6.97
CA MET A 156 -10.87 -17.18 5.87
C MET A 156 -11.39 -16.56 4.56
N SER A 157 -12.66 -16.78 4.21
CA SER A 157 -13.25 -16.20 2.99
C SER A 157 -13.28 -14.67 3.03
N ALA A 158 -13.78 -14.11 4.14
CA ALA A 158 -13.86 -12.66 4.32
C ALA A 158 -12.47 -12.03 4.43
N LEU A 159 -11.56 -12.65 5.20
CA LEU A 159 -10.18 -12.20 5.34
C LEU A 159 -9.43 -12.24 4.00
N ASN A 160 -9.61 -13.28 3.19
CA ASN A 160 -9.01 -13.33 1.85
C ASN A 160 -9.56 -12.25 0.93
N SER A 161 -10.88 -11.99 0.97
CA SER A 161 -11.46 -10.88 0.21
C SER A 161 -10.92 -9.52 0.68
N PHE A 162 -10.70 -9.36 1.98
CA PHE A 162 -10.14 -8.14 2.56
C PHE A 162 -8.67 -7.94 2.16
N LEU A 163 -7.85 -8.99 2.25
CA LEU A 163 -6.45 -9.00 1.79
C LEU A 163 -6.33 -8.77 0.28
N ASP A 164 -7.21 -9.39 -0.53
CA ASP A 164 -7.26 -9.20 -1.98
C ASP A 164 -7.59 -7.74 -2.36
N GLY A 165 -8.39 -7.07 -1.54
CA GLY A 165 -8.67 -5.64 -1.66
C GLY A 165 -7.52 -4.72 -1.23
N GLY A 166 -6.40 -5.29 -0.76
CA GLY A 166 -5.24 -4.53 -0.29
C GLY A 166 -5.25 -4.25 1.22
N GLY A 167 -6.24 -4.73 1.96
CA GLY A 167 -6.33 -4.57 3.40
C GLY A 167 -5.23 -5.31 4.17
N THR A 168 -5.09 -4.97 5.45
CA THR A 168 -4.04 -5.53 6.30
C THR A 168 -4.57 -6.14 7.58
N ILE A 169 -4.09 -7.35 7.93
CA ILE A 169 -4.40 -7.97 9.22
C ILE A 169 -3.25 -7.65 10.19
N PHE A 170 -3.54 -6.96 11.29
CA PHE A 170 -2.57 -6.64 12.32
C PHE A 170 -2.93 -7.41 13.59
N MET A 171 -2.06 -8.31 14.05
CA MET A 171 -2.23 -9.06 15.28
C MET A 171 -1.24 -8.61 16.33
N LEU A 172 -1.73 -8.27 17.51
CA LEU A 172 -0.93 -7.96 18.70
C LEU A 172 -1.13 -9.06 19.74
N GLY A 173 -0.15 -9.94 19.92
CA GLY A 173 -0.31 -11.04 20.87
C GLY A 173 0.88 -11.97 21.01
N HIS A 174 0.89 -12.70 22.12
CA HIS A 174 1.82 -13.80 22.35
C HIS A 174 1.22 -15.09 21.79
N LEU A 175 2.00 -15.80 20.97
CA LEU A 175 1.59 -17.05 20.35
C LEU A 175 2.37 -18.23 20.93
N THR A 176 1.70 -19.38 20.99
CA THR A 176 2.27 -20.69 21.36
C THR A 176 2.58 -21.51 20.10
N GLU A 177 3.36 -22.58 20.24
CA GLU A 177 3.71 -23.49 19.13
C GLU A 177 2.48 -23.99 18.36
N ASN A 178 1.44 -24.40 19.09
CA ASN A 178 0.20 -24.91 18.50
C ASN A 178 -0.53 -23.83 17.68
N GLN A 179 -0.48 -22.57 18.11
CA GLN A 179 -1.12 -21.44 17.43
C GLN A 179 -0.34 -21.00 16.20
N VAL A 180 0.99 -21.07 16.26
CA VAL A 180 1.86 -20.79 15.11
C VAL A 180 1.75 -21.89 14.06
N SER A 181 1.51 -23.12 14.51
CA SER A 181 1.29 -24.29 13.64
C SER A 181 -0.13 -24.36 13.06
N ASP A 182 -1.03 -23.42 13.40
CA ASP A 182 -2.30 -23.26 12.69
C ASP A 182 -2.00 -22.90 11.23
N GLY A 183 -2.54 -23.70 10.29
CA GLY A 183 -2.22 -23.59 8.86
C GLY A 183 -2.51 -22.20 8.30
N PHE A 184 -3.56 -21.53 8.78
CA PHE A 184 -3.84 -20.15 8.36
C PHE A 184 -2.82 -19.17 8.96
N MET A 185 -2.54 -19.25 10.26
CA MET A 185 -1.57 -18.36 10.93
C MET A 185 -0.17 -18.45 10.31
N ASN A 186 0.31 -19.67 10.09
CA ASN A 186 1.61 -19.92 9.47
C ASN A 186 1.68 -19.31 8.07
N SER A 187 0.68 -19.59 7.22
CA SER A 187 0.68 -19.14 5.82
C SER A 187 0.51 -17.63 5.68
N VAL A 188 -0.36 -17.01 6.48
CA VAL A 188 -0.74 -15.60 6.35
C VAL A 188 0.30 -14.68 6.98
N PHE A 189 0.83 -15.03 8.14
CA PHE A 189 1.85 -14.22 8.84
C PHE A 189 3.30 -14.65 8.58
N ASP A 190 3.53 -15.73 7.81
CA ASP A 190 4.87 -16.30 7.55
C ASP A 190 5.62 -16.61 8.86
N LEU A 191 4.90 -17.22 9.81
CA LEU A 191 5.40 -17.54 11.15
C LEU A 191 5.91 -18.97 11.18
N ARG A 192 7.14 -19.12 11.66
CA ARG A 192 7.80 -20.42 11.84
C ARG A 192 8.31 -20.56 13.26
N TRP A 193 7.84 -21.58 13.94
CA TRP A 193 8.28 -21.92 15.28
C TRP A 193 9.68 -22.54 15.25
N THR A 194 10.56 -22.08 16.13
CA THR A 194 11.96 -22.53 16.21
C THR A 194 12.24 -23.42 17.42
N GLY A 195 11.29 -23.56 18.35
CA GLY A 195 11.38 -24.45 19.53
C GLY A 195 12.34 -23.98 20.63
N SER A 196 13.51 -23.44 20.28
CA SER A 196 14.48 -22.88 21.22
C SER A 196 14.35 -21.36 21.30
N GLY A 197 13.80 -20.86 22.41
CA GLY A 197 13.89 -19.44 22.75
C GLY A 197 15.34 -19.13 23.17
N GLY A 198 15.94 -18.11 22.57
CA GLY A 198 17.29 -17.70 22.95
C GLY A 198 18.29 -17.76 21.82
N GLY A 199 17.93 -17.20 20.68
CA GLY A 199 18.93 -16.32 20.14
C GLY A 199 18.35 -15.26 19.26
N GLU A 200 19.28 -14.66 18.56
CA GLU A 200 19.33 -13.27 18.30
C GLU A 200 19.16 -13.06 16.75
N GLY A 201 18.17 -12.27 16.35
CA GLY A 201 17.90 -11.95 14.95
C GLY A 201 18.68 -10.78 14.36
N ILE A 202 19.44 -10.99 13.29
CA ILE A 202 20.20 -9.91 12.64
C ILE A 202 19.21 -9.00 11.88
N PHE A 203 19.06 -7.75 12.33
CA PHE A 203 18.36 -6.72 11.55
C PHE A 203 19.22 -6.37 10.32
N TYR A 204 18.91 -6.97 9.17
CA TYR A 204 19.62 -6.68 7.94
C TYR A 204 19.20 -5.34 7.33
N SER A 205 19.86 -4.31 7.85
CA SER A 205 20.13 -3.03 7.20
C SER A 205 19.01 -1.99 7.30
N THR A 206 19.35 -0.90 7.97
CA THR A 206 18.83 0.46 7.76
C THR A 206 19.14 1.01 6.36
N VAL A 207 19.54 0.17 5.40
CA VAL A 207 20.26 0.59 4.18
C VAL A 207 19.66 0.03 2.88
N THR A 208 18.64 -0.84 2.94
CA THR A 208 17.98 -1.38 1.73
C THR A 208 16.53 -0.90 1.64
N PRO A 209 16.23 0.16 0.86
CA PRO A 209 14.89 0.74 0.76
C PRO A 209 13.79 -0.22 0.27
N SER A 210 14.15 -1.29 -0.43
CA SER A 210 13.20 -2.30 -0.90
C SER A 210 12.74 -3.27 0.18
N LYS A 211 13.42 -3.33 1.33
CA LYS A 211 13.02 -4.20 2.43
C LYS A 211 11.90 -3.55 3.24
N VAL A 212 10.93 -4.35 3.62
CA VAL A 212 9.78 -3.86 4.38
C VAL A 212 10.17 -3.44 5.80
N SER A 213 11.13 -4.15 6.40
CA SER A 213 11.74 -3.78 7.68
C SER A 213 12.36 -2.37 7.66
N TYR A 214 12.93 -1.96 6.51
CA TYR A 214 13.41 -0.59 6.32
C TYR A 214 12.27 0.43 6.33
N LYS A 215 11.12 0.12 5.72
CA LYS A 215 9.96 1.04 5.67
C LYS A 215 9.39 1.32 7.06
N ILE A 216 9.24 0.30 7.89
CA ILE A 216 8.82 0.48 9.29
C ILE A 216 9.87 1.26 10.09
N ALA A 217 11.16 0.95 9.91
CA ALA A 217 12.24 1.69 10.58
C ALA A 217 12.29 3.17 10.15
N LYS A 218 12.02 3.47 8.87
CA LYS A 218 11.87 4.84 8.34
C LYS A 218 10.74 5.57 9.07
N TYR A 219 9.57 4.95 9.23
CA TYR A 219 8.45 5.56 9.96
C TYR A 219 8.77 5.80 11.43
N TYR A 220 9.34 4.80 12.10
CA TYR A 220 9.77 4.93 13.49
C TYR A 220 10.77 6.08 13.67
N ARG A 221 11.76 6.21 12.77
CA ARG A 221 12.70 7.34 12.77
C ARG A 221 11.98 8.67 12.59
N GLY A 222 11.03 8.75 11.65
CA GLY A 222 10.28 9.97 11.40
C GLY A 222 9.41 10.39 12.59
N LEU A 223 8.90 9.43 13.36
CA LEU A 223 8.12 9.68 14.59
C LEU A 223 8.98 10.12 15.77
N THR A 224 10.14 9.49 15.96
CA THR A 224 10.95 9.65 17.18
C THR A 224 12.14 10.58 17.03
N GLY A 225 12.56 10.86 15.79
CA GLY A 225 13.84 11.50 15.48
C GLY A 225 15.07 10.64 15.76
N LYS A 226 14.90 9.43 16.31
CA LYS A 226 16.00 8.53 16.67
C LYS A 226 16.50 7.81 15.43
N ASP A 227 17.81 7.75 15.29
CA ASP A 227 18.42 6.95 14.23
C ASP A 227 18.13 5.46 14.51
N PRO A 228 17.56 4.69 13.57
CA PRO A 228 17.39 3.27 13.78
C PRO A 228 18.73 2.56 14.04
N ALA A 229 19.86 3.09 13.56
CA ALA A 229 21.19 2.58 13.90
C ALA A 229 21.62 2.84 15.36
N SER A 230 20.91 3.70 16.11
CA SER A 230 21.23 4.03 17.50
C SER A 230 20.48 3.10 18.47
N ALA A 231 21.14 2.00 18.90
CA ALA A 231 20.77 1.07 20.00
C ALA A 231 19.36 0.44 20.03
N ALA A 232 18.36 0.99 19.33
CA ALA A 232 17.00 0.51 19.27
C ALA A 232 16.90 -0.67 18.28
N PHE A 233 17.48 -0.57 17.08
CA PHE A 233 17.54 -1.67 16.11
C PHE A 233 18.93 -2.30 16.13
N SER A 234 19.22 -3.09 17.16
CA SER A 234 20.51 -3.78 17.29
C SER A 234 20.61 -4.98 16.35
N GLU A 235 21.84 -5.32 15.95
CA GLU A 235 22.16 -6.66 15.46
C GLU A 235 22.07 -7.62 16.66
N PHE A 236 21.27 -8.66 16.53
CA PHE A 236 21.18 -9.77 17.46
C PHE A 236 21.78 -10.99 16.67
N SER A 237 22.82 -11.68 17.15
CA SER A 237 23.36 -13.02 16.69
C SER A 237 22.92 -14.41 17.34
N GLY A 238 21.88 -15.14 16.89
CA GLY A 238 21.41 -16.47 17.41
C GLY A 238 19.95 -16.89 17.00
N GLY A 239 19.28 -17.88 17.61
CA GLY A 239 17.90 -18.37 17.31
C GLY A 239 16.68 -17.40 17.28
N GLY A 240 15.45 -17.93 17.45
CA GLY A 240 14.20 -17.16 17.28
C GLY A 240 13.87 -16.18 18.41
N VAL A 241 13.20 -15.07 18.10
CA VAL A 241 12.63 -14.13 19.10
C VAL A 241 11.21 -14.54 19.42
N ASN A 242 10.89 -14.68 20.71
CA ASN A 242 9.63 -15.28 21.16
C ASN A 242 9.36 -16.64 20.47
N GLN A 243 10.43 -17.42 20.26
CA GLN A 243 10.42 -18.72 19.58
C GLN A 243 10.02 -18.67 18.09
N ILE A 244 9.96 -17.49 17.47
CA ILE A 244 9.68 -17.31 16.03
C ILE A 244 10.95 -17.01 15.24
N GLU A 245 11.06 -17.61 14.05
CA GLU A 245 12.15 -17.37 13.10
C GLU A 245 12.24 -15.89 12.68
N VAL A 246 13.42 -15.31 12.85
CA VAL A 246 13.74 -13.96 12.38
C VAL A 246 14.15 -14.01 10.92
N THR A 247 13.57 -13.16 10.08
CA THR A 247 13.93 -13.03 8.66
C THR A 247 14.13 -11.56 8.29
N ASP A 248 14.36 -11.25 7.02
CA ASP A 248 14.37 -9.89 6.49
C ASP A 248 13.02 -9.16 6.61
N LYS A 249 11.96 -9.92 6.89
CA LYS A 249 10.60 -9.47 7.22
C LYS A 249 10.38 -9.31 8.74
N SER A 250 11.44 -9.19 9.52
CA SER A 250 11.35 -8.97 10.95
C SER A 250 11.93 -7.60 11.34
N VAL A 251 11.31 -6.94 12.30
CA VAL A 251 11.78 -5.71 12.93
C VAL A 251 11.83 -5.93 14.43
N ILE A 252 12.96 -5.58 15.04
CA ILE A 252 13.21 -5.84 16.45
C ILE A 252 13.66 -4.53 17.08
N ILE A 253 13.04 -4.15 18.20
CA ILE A 253 13.51 -3.05 19.03
C ILE A 253 13.86 -3.54 20.43
N THR A 254 15.04 -3.16 20.93
CA THR A 254 15.36 -3.29 22.37
C THR A 254 15.15 -1.97 23.09
N SER A 255 14.41 -2.05 24.19
CA SER A 255 14.21 -0.96 25.14
C SER A 255 15.12 -1.10 26.36
N PRO A 256 15.39 0.00 27.10
CA PRO A 256 16.11 -0.07 28.37
C PRO A 256 15.53 -1.14 29.29
N GLY A 257 16.40 -1.97 29.88
CA GLY A 257 15.98 -3.12 30.69
C GLY A 257 15.79 -4.42 29.90
N ASN A 258 16.35 -4.53 28.70
CA ASN A 258 16.31 -5.73 27.83
C ASN A 258 14.90 -6.18 27.45
N GLN A 259 13.94 -5.24 27.41
CA GLN A 259 12.61 -5.53 26.86
C GLN A 259 12.71 -5.51 25.34
N ILE A 260 12.25 -6.58 24.69
CA ILE A 260 12.29 -6.74 23.24
C ILE A 260 10.88 -6.60 22.69
N SER A 261 10.69 -5.65 21.78
CA SER A 261 9.49 -5.53 20.95
C SER A 261 9.81 -6.15 19.59
N TYR A 262 8.94 -7.04 19.12
CA TYR A 262 9.18 -7.80 17.91
C TYR A 262 8.01 -7.67 16.94
N VAL A 263 8.31 -7.37 15.68
CA VAL A 263 7.34 -7.29 14.60
C VAL A 263 7.77 -8.24 13.49
N LYS A 264 6.89 -9.18 13.13
CA LYS A 264 6.96 -9.93 11.88
C LYS A 264 5.97 -9.33 10.92
N ILE A 265 6.34 -9.28 9.66
CA ILE A 265 5.49 -8.78 8.59
C ILE A 265 5.46 -9.76 7.44
N ASN A 266 4.37 -9.71 6.69
CA ASN A 266 4.27 -10.38 5.42
C ASN A 266 3.47 -9.50 4.45
N GLN A 267 3.69 -9.68 3.16
CA GLN A 267 3.06 -8.88 2.10
C GLN A 267 2.79 -9.76 0.89
N PHE A 268 1.87 -9.32 0.02
CA PHE A 268 1.54 -10.00 -1.22
C PHE A 268 0.94 -11.39 -0.97
N ILE A 269 0.05 -11.48 0.01
CA ILE A 269 -0.52 -12.74 0.52
C ILE A 269 -1.52 -13.35 -0.48
N VAL A 270 -2.46 -12.54 -0.96
CA VAL A 270 -3.57 -12.98 -1.81
C VAL A 270 -3.50 -12.21 -3.13
N ASN A 271 -3.29 -12.91 -4.25
CA ASN A 271 -3.18 -12.33 -5.59
C ASN A 271 -2.20 -11.14 -5.70
N ASN A 272 -1.08 -11.21 -4.97
CA ASN A 272 -0.09 -10.13 -4.89
C ASN A 272 -0.61 -8.84 -4.22
N HIS A 273 -1.63 -8.96 -3.37
CA HIS A 273 -2.19 -7.91 -2.52
C HIS A 273 -2.20 -8.31 -1.04
N GLY A 274 -2.52 -7.34 -0.19
CA GLY A 274 -2.68 -7.50 1.24
C GLY A 274 -1.36 -7.58 2.01
N ARG A 275 -1.45 -7.29 3.30
CA ARG A 275 -0.32 -7.33 4.22
C ARG A 275 -0.74 -7.95 5.53
N THR A 276 0.24 -8.40 6.31
CA THR A 276 0.02 -8.86 7.66
C THR A 276 1.13 -8.37 8.56
N VAL A 277 0.77 -8.11 9.82
CA VAL A 277 1.70 -7.70 10.87
C VAL A 277 1.41 -8.53 12.09
N TRP A 278 2.39 -9.28 12.58
CA TRP A 278 2.34 -9.87 13.91
C TRP A 278 3.29 -9.12 14.83
N PHE A 279 2.75 -8.60 15.92
CA PHE A 279 3.47 -7.87 16.94
C PHE A 279 3.50 -8.66 18.24
N SER A 280 4.68 -8.79 18.84
CA SER A 280 4.90 -9.47 20.10
C SER A 280 5.73 -8.64 21.07
N GLY A 281 5.53 -8.84 22.36
CA GLY A 281 6.29 -8.15 23.42
C GLY A 281 5.64 -6.89 23.98
N TYR A 282 4.33 -6.71 23.82
CA TYR A 282 3.60 -5.66 24.53
C TYR A 282 2.86 -6.24 25.74
N ASP A 283 3.27 -5.80 26.93
CA ASP A 283 2.56 -6.03 28.19
C ASP A 283 1.83 -4.74 28.56
N TYR A 284 0.51 -4.71 28.36
CA TYR A 284 -0.37 -3.56 28.65
C TYR A 284 -0.18 -3.03 30.09
N ALA A 285 0.23 -3.87 31.03
CA ALA A 285 0.30 -3.54 32.45
C ALA A 285 1.56 -2.75 32.86
N LYS A 286 2.52 -2.51 31.97
CA LYS A 286 3.82 -1.90 32.33
C LYS A 286 4.08 -0.59 31.58
N ASP A 287 3.49 0.50 32.05
CA ASP A 287 3.78 1.86 31.59
C ASP A 287 5.20 2.30 32.02
N THR A 288 6.22 1.79 31.32
CA THR A 288 7.64 2.07 31.54
C THR A 288 8.24 2.73 30.29
N GLN A 289 9.48 3.21 30.34
CA GLN A 289 10.14 3.80 29.16
C GLN A 289 10.15 2.83 27.94
N GLY A 290 10.21 1.51 28.17
CA GLY A 290 10.08 0.51 27.10
C GLY A 290 8.68 0.43 26.48
N ALA A 291 7.65 0.88 27.20
CA ALA A 291 6.32 1.05 26.64
C ALA A 291 6.30 2.13 25.56
N GLN A 292 7.05 3.23 25.71
CA GLN A 292 7.05 4.29 24.70
C GLN A 292 7.68 3.86 23.37
N GLU A 293 8.77 3.09 23.42
CA GLU A 293 9.37 2.55 22.19
C GLU A 293 8.47 1.55 21.50
N THR A 294 7.81 0.71 22.30
CA THR A 294 6.79 -0.21 21.80
C THR A 294 5.64 0.55 21.14
N LYS A 295 5.11 1.60 21.79
CA LYS A 295 4.07 2.49 21.23
C LYS A 295 4.49 3.08 19.89
N ASN A 296 5.70 3.63 19.81
CA ASN A 296 6.22 4.22 18.58
C ASN A 296 6.43 3.18 17.47
N LEU A 297 6.90 1.97 17.81
CA LEU A 297 7.05 0.88 16.86
C LEU A 297 5.68 0.39 16.36
N THR A 298 4.70 0.24 17.25
CA THR A 298 3.33 -0.13 16.87
C THR A 298 2.74 0.92 15.92
N LYS A 299 2.90 2.22 16.19
CA LYS A 299 2.48 3.28 15.27
C LYS A 299 3.20 3.20 13.92
N ALA A 300 4.51 3.02 13.92
CA ALA A 300 5.29 2.89 12.69
C ALA A 300 4.86 1.67 11.85
N ALA A 301 4.63 0.53 12.52
CA ALA A 301 4.12 -0.68 11.89
C ALA A 301 2.68 -0.47 11.37
N LEU A 302 1.83 0.26 12.11
CA LEU A 302 0.47 0.59 11.71
C LEU A 302 0.44 1.50 10.47
N MET A 303 1.33 2.50 10.42
CA MET A 303 1.50 3.40 9.26
C MET A 303 1.95 2.65 8.01
N TRP A 304 2.79 1.63 8.18
CA TRP A 304 3.10 0.73 7.08
C TRP A 304 1.92 -0.20 6.76
N ALA A 305 1.24 -0.72 7.77
CA ALA A 305 0.11 -1.63 7.62
C ALA A 305 -1.07 -0.99 6.89
N SER A 306 -1.32 0.31 7.07
CA SER A 306 -2.45 1.01 6.45
C SER A 306 -2.40 1.10 4.92
N GLY A 307 -1.32 0.61 4.30
CA GLY A 307 -1.01 0.93 2.93
C GLY A 307 -0.07 2.14 2.88
N GLU A 308 0.79 2.11 1.87
CA GLU A 308 1.64 3.26 1.51
C GLU A 308 1.20 3.76 0.13
N HIS A 309 -0.09 3.70 -0.14
CA HIS A 309 -0.68 4.13 -1.40
C HIS A 309 -2.07 4.70 -1.12
N TYR A 310 -2.33 5.91 -1.58
CA TYR A 310 -3.66 6.50 -1.53
C TYR A 310 -3.96 7.30 -2.78
N LYS A 311 -5.25 7.33 -3.14
CA LYS A 311 -5.72 8.07 -4.31
C LYS A 311 -6.05 9.50 -3.93
N MET A 312 -5.52 10.45 -4.67
CA MET A 312 -5.84 11.88 -4.58
C MET A 312 -6.89 12.26 -5.62
N ASP A 313 -7.95 11.47 -5.73
CA ASP A 313 -9.05 11.70 -6.65
C ASP A 313 -10.24 12.31 -5.91
N ASN A 314 -10.79 13.40 -6.45
CA ASN A 314 -12.02 14.00 -5.91
C ASN A 314 -13.23 13.05 -6.01
N PHE A 315 -13.21 12.12 -6.97
CA PHE A 315 -14.29 11.16 -7.23
C PHE A 315 -13.69 9.83 -7.66
N LYS A 316 -14.35 8.71 -7.30
CA LYS A 316 -13.94 7.39 -7.78
C LYS A 316 -14.06 7.33 -9.30
N LYS A 317 -12.93 7.17 -9.98
CA LYS A 317 -12.87 7.01 -11.44
C LYS A 317 -12.51 5.58 -11.79
N THR A 318 -13.15 5.06 -12.83
CA THR A 318 -12.76 3.81 -13.46
C THR A 318 -11.95 4.18 -14.71
N PRO A 319 -10.66 3.80 -14.79
CA PRO A 319 -9.85 4.04 -15.98
C PRO A 319 -10.52 3.42 -17.21
N ALA A 320 -10.38 4.07 -18.37
CA ALA A 320 -10.74 3.43 -19.63
C ALA A 320 -9.82 2.21 -19.87
N PRO A 321 -10.24 1.20 -20.67
CA PRO A 321 -9.41 0.03 -20.95
C PRO A 321 -8.03 0.37 -21.53
N SER A 322 -7.94 1.48 -22.27
CA SER A 322 -6.69 2.06 -22.73
C SER A 322 -6.36 3.28 -21.88
N PHE A 323 -5.31 3.18 -21.07
CA PHE A 323 -4.79 4.25 -20.25
C PHE A 323 -3.26 4.29 -20.34
N SER A 324 -2.67 5.36 -19.84
CA SER A 324 -1.22 5.50 -19.69
C SER A 324 -0.90 6.01 -18.30
N GLU A 325 0.29 5.67 -17.82
CA GLU A 325 0.78 6.02 -16.49
C GLU A 325 2.07 6.83 -16.63
N SER A 326 2.16 7.94 -15.90
CA SER A 326 3.39 8.71 -15.74
C SER A 326 3.64 8.87 -14.25
N SER A 327 4.86 8.56 -13.79
CA SER A 327 5.23 8.76 -12.40
C SER A 327 6.37 9.76 -12.20
N LEU A 328 6.39 10.39 -11.03
CA LEU A 328 7.42 11.33 -10.61
C LEU A 328 7.79 11.07 -9.14
N LEU A 329 9.09 10.96 -8.88
CA LEU A 329 9.62 10.96 -7.51
C LEU A 329 9.71 12.39 -6.98
N SER A 330 9.16 12.61 -5.78
CA SER A 330 9.19 13.87 -5.05
C SER A 330 9.56 13.60 -3.58
N SER A 331 9.64 14.64 -2.76
CA SER A 331 9.94 14.49 -1.33
C SER A 331 9.19 15.48 -0.44
N ILE A 332 8.79 15.01 0.75
CA ILE A 332 8.16 15.81 1.82
C ILE A 332 8.89 15.51 3.13
N GLY A 333 9.37 16.54 3.83
CA GLY A 333 10.09 16.36 5.11
C GLY A 333 11.35 15.46 5.00
N GLY A 334 11.93 15.35 3.80
CA GLY A 334 13.06 14.46 3.50
C GLY A 334 12.67 13.01 3.16
N ASP A 335 11.38 12.65 3.22
CA ASP A 335 10.89 11.36 2.76
C ASP A 335 10.56 11.41 1.28
N GLN A 336 11.10 10.46 0.52
CA GLN A 336 10.74 10.28 -0.88
C GLN A 336 9.38 9.58 -1.00
N PHE A 337 8.61 10.02 -1.99
CA PHE A 337 7.35 9.42 -2.41
C PHE A 337 7.26 9.42 -3.94
N GLU A 338 6.48 8.49 -4.49
CA GLU A 338 6.18 8.45 -5.92
C GLU A 338 4.76 8.95 -6.14
N LEU A 339 4.59 9.96 -6.99
CA LEU A 339 3.28 10.35 -7.50
C LEU A 339 3.08 9.70 -8.85
N SER A 340 2.10 8.79 -8.94
CA SER A 340 1.64 8.22 -10.19
C SER A 340 0.40 8.94 -10.69
N LEU A 341 0.43 9.31 -11.97
CA LEU A 341 -0.67 9.93 -12.68
C LEU A 341 -1.12 8.99 -13.79
N LEU A 342 -2.25 8.33 -13.57
CA LEU A 342 -2.95 7.54 -14.57
C LEU A 342 -3.82 8.47 -15.40
N PHE A 343 -3.82 8.37 -16.72
CA PHE A 343 -4.65 9.21 -17.58
C PHE A 343 -5.20 8.45 -18.78
N TRP A 344 -6.36 8.89 -19.26
CA TRP A 344 -7.07 8.28 -20.38
C TRP A 344 -7.95 9.29 -21.13
N LYS A 345 -8.21 9.02 -22.41
CA LYS A 345 -9.14 9.81 -23.24
C LYS A 345 -10.59 9.45 -22.88
N VAL A 346 -11.44 10.44 -22.66
CA VAL A 346 -12.87 10.23 -22.35
C VAL A 346 -13.73 10.08 -23.61
N PHE A 347 -13.34 10.76 -24.69
CA PHE A 347 -14.04 10.73 -25.98
C PHE A 347 -13.03 10.72 -27.13
N PHE A 348 -13.30 9.92 -28.16
CA PHE A 348 -12.61 9.93 -29.45
C PHE A 348 -13.31 10.87 -30.43
#